data_AF-A0A7Y4NHX7-F1
#
_entry.id   AF-A0A7Y4NHX7-F1
#
_cell.length_a   1.000
_cell.length_b   1.000
_cell.length_c   1.000
_cell.angle_alpha   90.00
_cell.angle_beta   90.00
_cell.angle_gamma   90.00
#
_symmetry.space_group_name_H-M   'P 1'
#
loop_
_entity.id
_entity.type
_entity.pdbx_description
1 polymer ?
#
loop_
_entity_poly.entity_id
_entity_poly.type
_entity_poly.pdbx_seq_one_letter_code
_entity_poly.pdbx_strand_id
1 'polypeptide(L)'
;MKYQCEGCERLVPVESFRIEDGQLAVTCRVCGAKTLAGPSASPVAPMAAQEVSREDAPGPRGGDGAAVALPAPEAFVPPAPARASVTALRVVRSEAASVVAPDFDGDPFQAPPGHCPKCVAPMRDDAGACAQCGLVYANFIPDEHQPSGLLATEWHALMGTWHDWDAHDRLLSQAMVRGELAMVGRLYRLRLARAPNDAQALRGREEVVRRVTSAAPLASDGPSPVLARKVKNTVMGAVLVVSLVLVLVLFQMLRGSF
;
A
#
# COMPACT_ATOMS: atom_id res chain seq x y z
N MET A 1 3.62 -20.00 11.59
CA MET A 1 2.53 -19.24 10.94
C MET A 1 2.21 -18.01 11.78
N LYS A 2 1.73 -16.92 11.17
CA LYS A 2 1.29 -15.69 11.86
C LYS A 2 -0.19 -15.45 11.57
N TYR A 3 -0.93 -14.88 12.52
CA TYR A 3 -2.33 -14.51 12.36
C TYR A 3 -2.56 -13.09 12.86
N GLN A 4 -3.56 -12.40 12.33
CA GLN A 4 -3.94 -11.07 12.81
C GLN A 4 -4.91 -11.24 13.98
N CYS A 5 -4.50 -10.82 15.18
CA CYS A 5 -5.37 -10.87 16.35
C CYS A 5 -6.36 -9.70 16.32
N GLU A 6 -7.66 -10.00 16.38
CA GLU A 6 -8.73 -8.98 16.39
C GLU A 6 -8.66 -8.07 17.64
N GLY A 7 -8.17 -8.57 18.77
CA GLY A 7 -8.07 -7.77 20.00
C GLY A 7 -6.91 -6.76 20.01
N CYS A 8 -5.82 -7.03 19.27
CA CYS A 8 -4.65 -6.14 19.22
C CYS A 8 -4.45 -5.47 17.86
N GLU A 9 -5.22 -5.87 16.84
CA GLU A 9 -5.04 -5.49 15.43
C GLU A 9 -3.61 -5.69 14.91
N ARG A 10 -2.88 -6.68 15.45
CA ARG A 10 -1.47 -6.95 15.14
C ARG A 10 -1.25 -8.39 14.66
N LEU A 11 -0.26 -8.57 13.79
CA LEU A 11 0.23 -9.88 13.37
C LEU A 11 1.06 -10.52 14.49
N VAL A 12 0.56 -11.61 15.05
CA VAL A 12 1.22 -12.37 16.12
C VAL A 12 1.57 -13.79 15.65
N PRO A 13 2.70 -14.36 16.12
CA PRO A 13 3.02 -15.76 15.86
C PRO A 13 2.06 -16.68 16.61
N VAL A 14 1.67 -17.80 15.99
CA VAL A 14 0.85 -18.84 16.63
C VAL A 14 1.75 -19.67 17.54
N GLU A 15 1.66 -19.47 18.86
CA GLU A 15 2.40 -20.28 19.86
C GLU A 15 1.55 -21.42 20.45
N SER A 16 0.25 -21.19 20.67
CA SER A 16 -0.67 -22.19 21.19
C SER A 16 -1.95 -22.23 20.37
N PHE A 17 -2.31 -23.41 19.88
CA PHE A 17 -3.58 -23.66 19.21
C PHE A 17 -4.28 -24.87 19.83
N ARG A 18 -5.62 -24.87 19.81
CA ARG A 18 -6.46 -26.02 20.13
C ARG A 18 -7.52 -26.16 19.07
N ILE A 19 -8.05 -27.37 18.91
CA ILE A 19 -9.21 -27.62 18.07
C ILE A 19 -10.40 -27.85 19.01
N GLU A 20 -11.37 -26.94 18.99
CA GLU A 20 -12.62 -26.99 19.77
C GLU A 20 -13.77 -27.07 18.75
N ASP A 21 -14.65 -28.07 18.89
CA ASP A 21 -15.80 -28.29 17.98
C ASP A 21 -15.46 -28.33 16.48
N GLY A 22 -14.29 -28.87 16.14
CA GLY A 22 -13.80 -28.94 14.75
C GLY A 22 -13.32 -27.59 14.19
N GLN A 23 -13.21 -26.56 15.02
CA GLN A 23 -12.68 -25.25 14.67
C GLN A 23 -11.31 -25.03 15.32
N LEU A 24 -10.40 -24.35 14.62
CA LEU A 24 -9.10 -23.99 15.15
C LEU A 24 -9.23 -22.75 16.05
N ALA A 25 -9.01 -22.93 17.35
CA ALA A 25 -8.94 -21.87 18.33
C ALA A 25 -7.49 -21.46 18.59
N VAL A 26 -7.16 -20.18 18.39
CA VAL A 26 -5.84 -19.61 18.68
C VAL A 26 -5.97 -18.51 19.73
N THR A 27 -5.15 -18.56 20.77
CA THR A 27 -5.16 -17.55 21.85
C THR A 27 -4.00 -16.58 21.67
N CYS A 28 -4.28 -15.28 21.69
CA CYS A 28 -3.26 -14.25 21.58
C CYS A 28 -2.46 -14.16 22.86
N ARG A 29 -1.14 -14.29 22.78
CA ARG A 29 -0.26 -14.14 23.95
C ARG A 29 -0.22 -12.71 24.51
N VAL A 30 -0.48 -11.72 23.67
CA VAL A 30 -0.37 -10.30 24.07
C VAL A 30 -1.60 -9.85 24.87
N CYS A 31 -2.80 -10.18 24.41
CA CYS A 31 -4.05 -9.72 25.04
C CYS A 31 -4.95 -10.84 25.59
N GLY A 32 -4.65 -12.11 25.32
CA GLY A 32 -5.49 -13.24 25.74
C GLY A 32 -6.75 -13.47 24.88
N ALA A 33 -7.00 -12.65 23.85
CA ALA A 33 -8.16 -12.84 22.97
C ALA A 33 -8.07 -14.18 22.22
N LYS A 34 -9.21 -14.89 22.14
CA LYS A 34 -9.35 -16.14 21.38
C LYS A 34 -9.93 -15.84 20.00
N THR A 35 -9.30 -16.38 18.97
CA THR A 35 -9.77 -16.30 17.57
C THR A 35 -10.11 -17.71 17.09
N LEU A 36 -11.32 -17.88 16.54
CA LEU A 36 -11.83 -19.15 16.01
C LEU A 36 -11.78 -19.11 14.48
N ALA A 37 -11.10 -20.08 13.86
CA ALA A 37 -11.08 -20.28 12.42
C ALA A 37 -11.71 -21.64 12.08
N GLY A 38 -12.92 -21.61 11.54
CA GLY A 38 -13.64 -22.79 11.05
C GLY A 38 -13.79 -22.75 9.52
N PRO A 39 -13.95 -23.91 8.86
CA PRO A 39 -14.38 -23.93 7.47
C PRO A 39 -15.73 -23.22 7.37
N SER A 40 -15.78 -22.13 6.59
CA SER A 40 -17.03 -21.43 6.30
C SER A 40 -18.01 -22.42 5.67
N ALA A 41 -18.90 -23.00 6.47
CA ALA A 41 -20.05 -23.72 5.95
C ALA A 41 -20.98 -22.69 5.31
N SER A 42 -20.88 -22.54 3.99
CA SER A 42 -21.92 -21.88 3.20
C SER A 42 -23.27 -22.55 3.50
N PRO A 43 -24.32 -21.81 3.87
CA PRO A 43 -25.61 -22.41 4.13
C PRO A 43 -26.25 -22.82 2.80
N VAL A 44 -26.23 -24.12 2.49
CA VAL A 44 -27.03 -24.70 1.39
C VAL A 44 -28.42 -24.99 1.95
N ALA A 45 -29.42 -24.22 1.50
CA ALA A 45 -30.83 -24.45 1.79
C ALA A 45 -31.39 -25.61 0.93
N PRO A 46 -32.33 -26.42 1.43
CA PRO A 46 -32.92 -27.53 0.67
C PRO A 46 -34.04 -27.03 -0.26
N MET A 47 -33.96 -27.36 -1.55
CA MET A 47 -35.04 -27.17 -2.53
C MET A 47 -36.04 -28.33 -2.45
N ALA A 48 -37.28 -28.04 -2.07
CA ALA A 48 -38.42 -28.93 -2.25
C ALA A 48 -39.06 -28.67 -3.62
N ALA A 49 -39.25 -29.74 -4.38
CA ALA A 49 -39.91 -29.77 -5.68
C ALA A 49 -41.44 -29.69 -5.51
N GLN A 50 -42.12 -28.98 -6.42
CA GLN A 50 -43.54 -29.21 -6.65
C GLN A 50 -43.89 -28.98 -8.13
N GLU A 51 -44.21 -30.09 -8.80
CA GLU A 51 -44.97 -30.21 -10.03
C GLU A 51 -46.39 -29.64 -9.86
N VAL A 52 -47.07 -29.28 -10.97
CA VAL A 52 -48.40 -29.78 -11.38
C VAL A 52 -49.01 -28.91 -12.51
N SER A 53 -49.32 -29.60 -13.61
CA SER A 53 -50.44 -29.55 -14.60
C SER A 53 -50.97 -28.21 -15.19
N ARG A 54 -51.07 -28.03 -16.53
CA ARG A 54 -52.02 -28.62 -17.53
C ARG A 54 -53.46 -28.12 -17.26
N GLU A 55 -54.22 -27.48 -18.16
CA GLU A 55 -54.87 -27.94 -19.42
C GLU A 55 -55.76 -26.73 -19.88
N ASP A 56 -55.76 -26.27 -21.13
CA ASP A 56 -56.68 -26.58 -22.27
C ASP A 56 -57.72 -25.48 -22.62
N ALA A 57 -57.99 -25.34 -23.93
CA ALA A 57 -58.86 -24.36 -24.65
C ALA A 57 -60.38 -24.72 -24.56
N PRO A 58 -61.39 -24.17 -25.32
CA PRO A 58 -61.45 -23.22 -26.46
C PRO A 58 -62.61 -22.14 -26.43
N GLY A 59 -62.74 -21.32 -27.51
CA GLY A 59 -63.66 -20.13 -27.70
C GLY A 59 -65.20 -20.37 -27.72
N PRO A 60 -66.11 -19.54 -28.34
CA PRO A 60 -65.95 -18.43 -29.31
C PRO A 60 -66.91 -17.18 -29.17
N ARG A 61 -66.75 -16.21 -30.10
CA ARG A 61 -67.71 -15.23 -30.69
C ARG A 61 -68.53 -14.24 -29.82
N GLY A 62 -68.25 -12.95 -30.05
CA GLY A 62 -69.24 -11.99 -30.58
C GLY A 62 -69.73 -10.88 -29.64
N GLY A 63 -69.76 -9.64 -30.15
CA GLY A 63 -70.76 -8.63 -29.78
C GLY A 63 -70.26 -7.41 -29.01
N ASP A 64 -70.09 -6.32 -29.75
CA ASP A 64 -70.28 -4.90 -29.42
C ASP A 64 -70.42 -4.43 -27.95
N GLY A 65 -69.64 -3.39 -27.63
CA GLY A 65 -70.23 -2.21 -27.00
C GLY A 65 -69.79 -1.90 -25.57
N ALA A 66 -69.33 -0.66 -25.42
CA ALA A 66 -69.31 0.16 -24.21
C ALA A 66 -68.23 -0.11 -23.16
N ALA A 67 -67.54 1.00 -22.86
CA ALA A 67 -66.46 1.15 -21.92
C ALA A 67 -66.87 0.86 -20.48
N VAL A 68 -66.07 0.04 -19.80
CA VAL A 68 -65.95 0.02 -18.34
C VAL A 68 -64.47 -0.14 -18.00
N ALA A 69 -63.94 0.81 -17.24
CA ALA A 69 -62.58 0.80 -16.73
C ALA A 69 -62.38 -0.42 -15.80
N LEU A 70 -61.45 -1.30 -16.16
CA LEU A 70 -60.95 -2.36 -15.30
C LEU A 70 -59.68 -1.89 -14.58
N PRO A 71 -59.55 -2.13 -13.26
CA PRO A 71 -58.34 -1.81 -12.52
C PRO A 71 -57.16 -2.66 -12.99
N ALA A 72 -55.98 -2.05 -12.99
CA ALA A 72 -54.72 -2.68 -13.36
C ALA A 72 -54.46 -3.94 -12.48
N PRO A 73 -53.89 -5.02 -13.06
CA PRO A 73 -53.52 -6.19 -12.28
C PRO A 73 -52.41 -5.81 -11.28
N GLU A 74 -52.68 -6.02 -10.00
CA GLU A 74 -51.68 -5.97 -8.94
C GLU A 74 -50.54 -6.93 -9.29
N ALA A 75 -49.39 -6.36 -9.62
CA ALA A 75 -48.16 -7.10 -9.77
C ALA A 75 -47.85 -7.79 -8.43
N PHE A 76 -47.88 -9.11 -8.44
CA PHE A 76 -47.41 -9.96 -7.36
C PHE A 76 -45.94 -9.63 -7.07
N VAL A 77 -45.70 -8.87 -6.00
CA VAL A 77 -44.35 -8.58 -5.50
C VAL A 77 -43.89 -9.83 -4.73
N PRO A 78 -42.89 -10.58 -5.21
CA PRO A 78 -42.34 -11.68 -4.42
C PRO A 78 -41.74 -11.12 -3.12
N PRO A 79 -41.86 -11.83 -1.99
CA PRO A 79 -41.25 -11.40 -0.73
C PRO A 79 -39.74 -11.28 -0.93
N ALA A 80 -39.23 -10.07 -0.75
CA ALA A 80 -37.79 -9.81 -0.83
C ALA A 80 -37.05 -10.74 0.14
N PRO A 81 -35.95 -11.40 -0.28
CA PRO A 81 -35.15 -12.20 0.61
C PRO A 81 -34.65 -11.30 1.75
N ALA A 82 -34.78 -11.81 2.99
CA ALA A 82 -34.28 -11.15 4.19
C ALA A 82 -32.82 -10.72 3.95
N ARG A 83 -32.62 -9.42 3.77
CA ARG A 83 -31.30 -8.83 3.59
C ARG A 83 -30.49 -9.18 4.83
N ALA A 84 -29.49 -10.05 4.66
CA ALA A 84 -28.44 -10.25 5.64
C ALA A 84 -27.95 -8.86 6.07
N SER A 85 -28.03 -8.61 7.37
CA SER A 85 -27.59 -7.36 7.98
C SER A 85 -26.09 -7.24 7.77
N VAL A 86 -25.69 -6.66 6.65
CA VAL A 86 -24.32 -6.18 6.46
C VAL A 86 -24.17 -5.08 7.49
N THR A 87 -23.38 -5.35 8.53
CA THR A 87 -22.93 -4.36 9.50
C THR A 87 -22.28 -3.24 8.70
N ALA A 88 -23.07 -2.20 8.42
CA ALA A 88 -22.61 -1.03 7.71
C ALA A 88 -21.47 -0.45 8.53
N LEU A 89 -20.25 -0.49 7.98
CA LEU A 89 -19.12 0.28 8.47
C LEU A 89 -19.59 1.73 8.61
N ARG A 90 -19.94 2.12 9.84
CA ARG A 90 -20.21 3.51 10.16
C ARG A 90 -18.88 4.22 10.04
N VAL A 91 -18.69 4.91 8.92
CA VAL A 91 -17.65 5.93 8.78
C VAL A 91 -17.96 6.99 9.82
N VAL A 92 -17.31 6.88 10.98
CA VAL A 92 -17.30 7.94 11.98
C VAL A 92 -16.54 9.10 11.33
N ARG A 93 -17.26 10.07 10.79
CA ARG A 93 -16.71 11.39 10.51
C ARG A 93 -16.34 11.98 11.86
N SER A 94 -15.08 11.84 12.24
CA SER A 94 -14.50 12.67 13.29
C SER A 94 -14.67 14.12 12.86
N GLU A 95 -15.52 14.85 13.59
CA GLU A 95 -15.65 16.29 13.42
C GLU A 95 -14.26 16.90 13.49
N ALA A 96 -13.91 17.63 12.43
CA ALA A 96 -12.64 18.31 12.28
C ALA A 96 -12.59 19.42 13.33
N ALA A 97 -12.16 19.08 14.54
CA ALA A 97 -11.70 20.04 15.51
C ALA A 97 -10.61 20.86 14.81
N SER A 98 -10.87 22.15 14.64
CA SER A 98 -9.92 23.11 14.08
C SER A 98 -8.75 23.19 15.05
N VAL A 99 -7.74 22.36 14.82
CA VAL A 99 -6.51 22.31 15.62
C VAL A 99 -5.73 23.57 15.29
N VAL A 100 -5.68 24.49 16.25
CA VAL A 100 -4.75 25.62 16.25
C VAL A 100 -3.36 25.04 15.97
N ALA A 101 -2.71 25.51 14.91
CA ALA A 101 -1.39 25.04 14.51
C ALA A 101 -0.44 25.22 15.71
N PRO A 102 0.19 24.15 16.21
CA PRO A 102 1.18 24.30 17.26
C PRO A 102 2.32 25.18 16.73
N ASP A 103 2.76 26.15 17.52
CA ASP A 103 4.05 26.80 17.28
C ASP A 103 5.13 25.72 17.48
N PHE A 104 5.69 25.26 16.37
CA PHE A 104 6.78 24.29 16.40
C PHE A 104 8.08 25.07 16.55
N ASP A 105 8.46 25.34 17.79
CA ASP A 105 9.79 25.86 18.10
C ASP A 105 10.85 24.78 17.75
N GLY A 106 11.58 24.98 16.65
CA GLY A 106 12.73 24.18 16.29
C GLY A 106 12.98 24.02 14.79
N ASP A 107 14.20 23.62 14.44
CA ASP A 107 14.60 23.30 13.07
C ASP A 107 13.71 22.16 12.50
N PRO A 108 12.98 22.37 11.40
CA PRO A 108 12.06 21.38 10.83
C PRO A 108 12.77 20.11 10.35
N PHE A 109 14.09 20.14 10.14
CA PHE A 109 14.89 19.03 9.61
C PHE A 109 15.51 18.13 10.69
N GLN A 110 15.51 18.59 11.95
CA GLN A 110 15.99 17.83 13.09
C GLN A 110 14.90 16.96 13.68
N ALA A 111 15.27 15.80 14.23
CA ALA A 111 14.33 14.97 14.97
C ALA A 111 14.06 15.60 16.34
N PRO A 112 12.81 15.58 16.83
CA PRO A 112 12.52 15.99 18.21
C PRO A 112 13.26 15.06 19.19
N PRO A 113 13.55 15.54 20.43
CA PRO A 113 14.19 14.71 21.44
C PRO A 113 13.37 13.42 21.70
N GLY A 114 14.08 12.35 22.06
CA GLY A 114 13.47 11.03 22.24
C GLY A 114 13.10 10.31 20.94
N HIS A 115 13.47 10.82 19.77
CA HIS A 115 13.26 10.16 18.47
C HIS A 115 14.59 9.90 17.75
N CYS A 116 14.66 8.78 17.02
CA CYS A 116 15.82 8.40 16.25
C CYS A 116 16.12 9.44 15.17
N PRO A 117 17.35 9.97 15.06
CA PRO A 117 17.65 11.07 14.17
C PRO A 117 17.63 10.68 12.68
N LYS A 118 17.77 9.38 12.34
CA LYS A 118 17.66 8.87 10.96
C LYS A 118 16.22 8.59 10.54
N CYS A 119 15.49 7.77 11.30
CA CYS A 119 14.18 7.25 10.87
C CYS A 119 12.98 7.84 11.60
N VAL A 120 13.21 8.66 12.64
CA VAL A 120 12.19 9.31 13.48
C VAL A 120 11.31 8.32 14.27
N ALA A 121 11.79 7.09 14.51
CA ALA A 121 11.11 6.18 15.44
C ALA A 121 11.36 6.60 16.90
N PRO A 122 10.41 6.42 17.83
CA PRO A 122 10.64 6.65 19.25
C PRO A 122 11.85 5.86 19.77
N MET A 123 12.70 6.51 20.56
CA MET A 123 13.88 5.91 21.17
C MET A 123 13.52 5.17 22.45
N ARG A 124 14.38 4.22 22.82
CA ARG A 124 14.40 3.61 24.15
C ARG A 124 15.62 4.16 24.86
N ASP A 125 15.47 4.61 26.09
CA ASP A 125 16.48 5.40 26.80
C ASP A 125 17.83 4.65 26.96
N ASP A 126 17.80 3.32 27.06
CA ASP A 126 19.01 2.50 27.28
C ASP A 126 19.57 1.85 25.99
N ALA A 127 19.02 2.16 24.82
CA ALA A 127 19.43 1.51 23.58
C ALA A 127 20.60 2.26 22.91
N GLY A 128 21.75 1.60 22.71
CA GLY A 128 22.86 2.14 21.91
C GLY A 128 22.58 2.20 20.40
N ALA A 129 21.48 1.60 19.94
CA ALA A 129 21.06 1.60 18.54
C ALA A 129 19.53 1.62 18.38
N CYS A 130 19.07 2.15 17.25
CA CYS A 130 17.66 2.22 16.92
C CYS A 130 17.11 0.84 16.51
N ALA A 131 16.07 0.37 17.21
CA ALA A 131 15.42 -0.91 16.92
C ALA A 131 14.72 -0.97 15.54
N GLN A 132 14.38 0.17 14.95
CA GLN A 132 13.61 0.22 13.70
C GLN A 132 14.48 0.29 12.45
N CYS A 133 15.58 1.05 12.49
CA CYS A 133 16.46 1.22 11.32
C CYS A 133 17.89 0.72 11.52
N GLY A 134 18.22 0.19 12.70
CA GLY A 134 19.55 -0.33 13.04
C GLY A 134 20.64 0.73 13.18
N LEU A 135 20.30 2.03 13.19
CA LEU A 135 21.29 3.09 13.38
C LEU A 135 21.92 2.99 14.77
N VAL A 136 23.24 2.85 14.84
CA VAL A 136 24.02 3.01 16.07
C VAL A 136 24.18 4.51 16.35
N TYR A 137 23.68 4.99 17.50
CA TYR A 137 23.58 6.43 17.77
C TYR A 137 24.94 7.13 17.85
N ALA A 138 25.97 6.45 18.35
CA ALA A 138 27.34 6.96 18.41
C ALA A 138 27.95 7.27 17.04
N ASN A 139 27.45 6.64 15.97
CA ASN A 139 27.96 6.79 14.60
C ASN A 139 27.09 7.74 13.76
N PHE A 140 26.15 8.46 14.38
CA PHE A 140 25.27 9.34 13.64
C PHE A 140 25.99 10.63 13.23
N ILE A 141 26.00 10.91 11.93
CA ILE A 141 26.50 12.16 11.34
C ILE A 141 25.30 12.99 10.88
N PRO A 142 25.00 14.13 11.52
CA PRO A 142 23.84 14.96 11.19
C PRO A 142 23.82 15.46 9.73
N ASP A 143 24.98 15.84 9.22
CA ASP A 143 25.09 16.49 7.91
C ASP A 143 24.74 15.55 6.74
N GLU A 144 24.97 14.24 6.89
CA GLU A 144 24.58 13.24 5.88
C GLU A 144 23.06 13.07 5.75
N HIS A 145 22.30 13.54 6.74
CA HIS A 145 20.85 13.37 6.80
C HIS A 145 20.09 14.66 6.53
N GLN A 146 20.79 15.73 6.12
CA GLN A 146 20.16 16.96 5.68
C GLN A 146 19.55 16.80 4.28
N PRO A 147 18.38 17.38 4.01
CA PRO A 147 17.85 17.46 2.65
C PRO A 147 18.76 18.32 1.76
N SER A 148 18.68 18.12 0.45
CA SER A 148 19.33 19.05 -0.49
C SER A 148 18.79 20.48 -0.30
N GLY A 149 19.61 21.49 -0.60
CA GLY A 149 19.21 22.89 -0.41
C GLY A 149 17.93 23.28 -1.18
N LEU A 150 17.71 22.67 -2.36
CA LEU A 150 16.48 22.85 -3.12
C LEU A 150 15.28 22.25 -2.38
N LEU A 151 15.38 21.00 -1.93
CA LEU A 151 14.31 20.35 -1.18
C LEU A 151 14.03 21.07 0.15
N ALA A 152 15.06 21.55 0.84
CA ALA A 152 14.92 22.34 2.06
C ALA A 152 14.11 23.63 1.79
N THR A 153 14.40 24.32 0.69
CA THR A 153 13.69 25.54 0.28
C THR A 153 12.23 25.26 -0.08
N GLU A 154 11.98 24.22 -0.89
CA GLU A 154 10.63 23.81 -1.28
C GLU A 154 9.81 23.33 -0.07
N TRP A 155 10.44 22.63 0.89
CA TRP A 155 9.79 22.22 2.14
C TRP A 155 9.41 23.40 3.02
N HIS A 156 10.29 24.40 3.18
CA HIS A 156 9.94 25.63 3.91
C HIS A 156 8.78 26.39 3.25
N ALA A 157 8.79 26.49 1.90
CA ALA A 157 7.69 27.10 1.17
C ALA A 157 6.37 26.35 1.41
N LEU A 158 6.41 25.01 1.37
CA LEU A 158 5.26 24.16 1.67
C LEU A 158 4.70 24.39 3.08
N MET A 159 5.55 24.62 4.09
CA MET A 159 5.07 24.90 5.45
C MET A 159 4.23 26.19 5.53
N GLY A 160 4.49 27.18 4.66
CA GLY A 160 3.68 28.39 4.56
C GLY A 160 2.30 28.16 3.92
N THR A 161 2.15 27.10 3.13
CA THR A 161 0.90 26.71 2.45
C THR A 161 0.49 25.29 2.81
N TRP A 162 0.67 24.89 4.08
CA TRP A 162 0.51 23.49 4.52
C TRP A 162 -0.89 22.90 4.28
N HIS A 163 -1.91 23.74 4.13
CA HIS A 163 -3.28 23.29 3.86
C HIS A 163 -3.57 23.07 2.36
N ASP A 164 -2.68 23.53 1.47
CA ASP A 164 -2.81 23.39 0.01
C ASP A 164 -2.25 22.04 -0.45
N TRP A 165 -3.14 21.08 -0.71
CA TRP A 165 -2.75 19.76 -1.21
C TRP A 165 -2.04 19.81 -2.56
N ASP A 166 -2.33 20.79 -3.41
CA ASP A 166 -1.64 20.92 -4.69
C ASP A 166 -0.17 21.31 -4.48
N ALA A 167 0.16 22.04 -3.41
CA ALA A 167 1.55 22.32 -3.03
C ALA A 167 2.28 21.03 -2.58
N HIS A 168 1.61 20.17 -1.82
CA HIS A 168 2.16 18.86 -1.45
C HIS A 168 2.41 17.99 -2.70
N ASP A 169 1.46 17.94 -3.62
CA ASP A 169 1.58 17.15 -4.85
C ASP A 169 2.72 17.64 -5.75
N ARG A 170 2.88 18.97 -5.90
CA ARG A 170 4.00 19.58 -6.62
C ARG A 170 5.35 19.18 -6.02
N LEU A 171 5.51 19.29 -4.70
CA LEU A 171 6.73 18.87 -4.00
C LEU A 171 7.03 17.39 -4.25
N LEU A 172 6.03 16.52 -4.08
CA LEU A 172 6.19 15.08 -4.26
C LEU A 172 6.57 14.71 -5.71
N SER A 173 6.01 15.42 -6.69
CA SER A 173 6.31 15.19 -8.11
C SER A 173 7.73 15.63 -8.45
N GLN A 174 8.17 16.79 -7.93
CA GLN A 174 9.54 17.27 -8.10
C GLN A 174 10.56 16.36 -7.40
N ALA A 175 10.28 15.94 -6.16
CA ALA A 175 11.15 15.01 -5.42
C ALA A 175 11.26 13.64 -6.10
N MET A 176 10.20 13.16 -6.76
CA MET A 176 10.24 11.93 -7.55
C MET A 176 11.20 12.04 -8.73
N VAL A 177 11.15 13.15 -9.48
CA VAL A 177 12.05 13.40 -10.62
C VAL A 177 13.51 13.49 -10.17
N ARG A 178 13.76 14.02 -8.96
CA ARG A 178 15.11 14.16 -8.39
C ARG A 178 15.61 12.92 -7.62
N GLY A 179 14.77 11.91 -7.42
CA GLY A 179 15.12 10.72 -6.62
C GLY A 179 15.17 10.96 -5.11
N GLU A 180 14.51 12.01 -4.60
CA GLU A 180 14.56 12.44 -3.18
C GLU A 180 13.31 12.04 -2.38
N LEU A 181 12.43 11.18 -2.93
CA LEU A 181 11.20 10.75 -2.24
C LEU A 181 11.45 10.17 -0.85
N ALA A 182 12.56 9.45 -0.65
CA ALA A 182 12.92 8.90 0.65
C ALA A 182 13.16 10.02 1.70
N MET A 183 13.78 11.13 1.28
CA MET A 183 14.01 12.29 2.14
C MET A 183 12.70 13.00 2.46
N VAL A 184 11.83 13.22 1.46
CA VAL A 184 10.48 13.78 1.70
C VAL A 184 9.68 12.92 2.67
N GLY A 185 9.74 11.59 2.53
CA GLY A 185 9.12 10.65 3.48
C GLY A 185 9.69 10.75 4.90
N ARG A 186 10.97 11.13 5.07
CA ARG A 186 11.55 11.46 6.38
C ARG A 186 10.97 12.77 6.91
N LEU A 187 10.85 13.81 6.10
CA LEU A 187 10.30 15.12 6.50
C LEU A 187 8.84 15.02 6.97
N TYR A 188 7.99 14.24 6.30
CA TYR A 188 6.64 13.98 6.79
C TYR A 188 6.63 13.22 8.13
N ARG A 189 7.54 12.27 8.36
CA ARG A 189 7.66 11.59 9.66
C ARG A 189 8.15 12.54 10.75
N LEU A 190 9.07 13.45 10.45
CA LEU A 190 9.50 14.52 11.37
C LEU A 190 8.33 15.42 11.76
N ARG A 191 7.44 15.74 10.82
CA ARG A 191 6.21 16.49 11.10
C ARG A 191 5.27 15.70 12.00
N LEU A 192 5.03 14.42 11.70
CA LEU A 192 4.18 13.54 12.51
C LEU A 192 4.72 13.31 13.93
N ALA A 193 6.03 13.27 14.12
CA ALA A 193 6.61 13.16 15.46
C ALA A 193 6.32 14.38 16.34
N ARG A 194 6.15 15.57 15.73
CA ARG A 194 5.79 16.81 16.44
C ARG A 194 4.28 17.01 16.54
N ALA A 195 3.54 16.65 15.49
CA ALA A 195 2.07 16.67 15.46
C ALA A 195 1.53 15.32 14.96
N PRO A 196 1.30 14.37 15.87
CA PRO A 196 0.83 13.02 15.52
C PRO A 196 -0.50 12.99 14.75
N ASN A 197 -1.33 14.01 14.93
CA ASN A 197 -2.67 14.12 14.34
C ASN A 197 -2.70 14.99 13.07
N ASP A 198 -1.55 15.35 12.50
CA ASP A 198 -1.48 16.14 11.26
C ASP A 198 -1.95 15.29 10.05
N ALA A 199 -3.20 15.50 9.65
CA ALA A 199 -3.83 14.76 8.55
C ALA A 199 -3.11 14.95 7.22
N GLN A 200 -2.55 16.13 6.95
CA GLN A 200 -1.79 16.39 5.73
C GLN A 200 -0.44 15.64 5.76
N ALA A 201 0.21 15.60 6.91
CA ALA A 201 1.45 14.83 7.05
C ALA A 201 1.22 13.32 6.89
N LEU A 202 0.12 12.78 7.44
CA LEU A 202 -0.27 11.38 7.27
C LEU A 202 -0.51 11.06 5.78
N ARG A 203 -1.33 11.88 5.11
CA ARG A 203 -1.63 11.73 3.69
C ARG A 203 -0.38 11.85 2.83
N GLY A 204 0.48 12.83 3.10
CA GLY A 204 1.75 13.03 2.41
C GLY A 204 2.69 11.82 2.56
N ARG A 205 2.79 11.25 3.76
CA ARG A 205 3.57 10.02 4.01
C ARG A 205 3.03 8.82 3.23
N GLU A 206 1.72 8.62 3.25
CA GLU A 206 1.06 7.53 2.51
C GLU A 206 1.28 7.67 1.00
N GLU A 207 1.22 8.90 0.50
CA GLU A 207 1.46 9.22 -0.89
C GLU A 207 2.92 8.94 -1.31
N VAL A 208 3.91 9.24 -0.45
CA VAL A 208 5.30 8.82 -0.68
C VAL A 208 5.39 7.30 -0.81
N VAL A 209 4.78 6.54 0.09
CA VAL A 209 4.78 5.06 0.04
C VAL A 209 4.10 4.56 -1.23
N ARG A 210 2.96 5.16 -1.60
CA ARG A 210 2.22 4.83 -2.83
C ARG A 210 3.08 5.06 -4.08
N ARG A 211 3.77 6.20 -4.18
CA ARG A 211 4.65 6.52 -5.31
C ARG A 211 5.86 5.59 -5.35
N VAL A 212 6.52 5.33 -4.24
CA VAL A 212 7.68 4.41 -4.18
C VAL A 212 7.27 2.99 -4.59
N THR A 213 6.13 2.50 -4.12
CA THR A 213 5.63 1.15 -4.46
C THR A 213 5.15 1.04 -5.90
N SER A 214 4.59 2.12 -6.46
CA SER A 214 4.10 2.16 -7.85
C SER A 214 5.23 2.43 -8.87
N ALA A 215 6.25 3.20 -8.46
CA ALA A 215 7.41 3.52 -9.28
C ALA A 215 8.49 2.45 -9.22
N ALA A 216 8.43 1.53 -8.24
CA ALA A 216 9.17 0.27 -8.32
C ALA A 216 8.71 -0.41 -9.62
N PRO A 217 9.55 -0.44 -10.67
CA PRO A 217 9.21 -1.26 -11.81
C PRO A 217 9.06 -2.68 -11.26
N LEU A 218 8.27 -3.52 -11.90
CA LEU A 218 8.44 -4.97 -11.81
C LEU A 218 9.81 -5.36 -12.41
N ALA A 219 10.90 -4.71 -11.99
CA ALA A 219 12.29 -5.00 -12.28
C ALA A 219 12.75 -6.32 -11.61
N SER A 220 11.80 -7.19 -11.28
CA SER A 220 12.02 -8.63 -11.26
C SER A 220 12.13 -9.23 -12.66
N ASP A 221 11.70 -8.53 -13.71
CA ASP A 221 12.23 -8.76 -15.05
C ASP A 221 13.54 -7.99 -15.17
N GLY A 222 14.58 -8.50 -14.52
CA GLY A 222 15.94 -8.22 -14.95
C GLY A 222 16.03 -8.39 -16.48
N PRO A 223 16.95 -7.71 -17.19
CA PRO A 223 17.10 -7.87 -18.63
C PRO A 223 17.05 -9.36 -18.89
N SER A 224 16.03 -9.83 -19.65
CA SER A 224 15.72 -11.25 -19.69
C SER A 224 17.03 -12.01 -19.85
N PRO A 225 17.23 -13.16 -19.20
CA PRO A 225 18.53 -13.84 -19.24
C PRO A 225 19.05 -14.07 -20.68
N VAL A 226 18.18 -13.94 -21.68
CA VAL A 226 18.50 -13.88 -23.12
C VAL A 226 19.20 -12.58 -23.54
N LEU A 227 18.72 -11.40 -23.13
CA LEU A 227 19.32 -10.09 -23.46
C LEU A 227 20.64 -9.86 -22.72
N ALA A 228 20.72 -10.18 -21.43
CA ALA A 228 21.98 -10.09 -20.68
C ALA A 228 23.06 -11.02 -21.26
N ARG A 229 22.66 -12.23 -21.71
CA ARG A 229 23.56 -13.19 -22.37
C ARG A 229 23.93 -12.75 -23.79
N LYS A 230 23.01 -12.12 -24.53
CA LYS A 230 23.32 -11.51 -25.83
C LYS A 230 24.34 -10.39 -25.68
N VAL A 231 24.11 -9.40 -24.80
CA VAL A 231 25.05 -8.28 -24.60
C VAL A 231 26.43 -8.78 -24.16
N LYS A 232 26.50 -9.73 -23.22
CA LYS A 232 27.76 -10.36 -22.82
C LYS A 232 28.47 -11.03 -23.99
N ASN A 233 27.75 -11.78 -24.83
CA ASN A 233 28.34 -12.44 -26.01
C ASN A 233 28.78 -11.43 -27.07
N THR A 234 28.05 -10.34 -27.29
CA THR A 234 28.43 -9.29 -28.24
C THR A 234 29.67 -8.54 -27.76
N VAL A 235 29.75 -8.20 -26.47
CA VAL A 235 30.92 -7.54 -25.88
C VAL A 235 32.14 -8.47 -25.92
N MET A 236 31.98 -9.75 -25.57
CA MET A 236 33.08 -10.73 -25.62
C MET A 236 33.57 -10.97 -27.06
N GLY A 237 32.64 -11.01 -28.03
CA GLY A 237 32.98 -11.09 -29.45
C GLY A 237 33.73 -9.87 -29.95
N ALA A 238 33.28 -8.65 -29.59
CA ALA A 238 33.96 -7.41 -29.96
C ALA A 238 35.40 -7.35 -29.40
N VAL A 239 35.61 -7.74 -28.14
CA VAL A 239 36.94 -7.79 -27.53
C VAL A 239 37.87 -8.78 -28.24
N LEU A 240 37.35 -9.95 -28.64
CA LEU A 240 38.11 -10.94 -29.41
C LEU A 240 38.52 -10.42 -30.79
N VAL A 241 37.60 -9.76 -31.52
CA VAL A 241 37.89 -9.18 -32.83
C VAL A 241 38.94 -8.09 -32.72
N VAL A 242 38.82 -7.18 -31.74
CA VAL A 242 39.81 -6.12 -31.51
C VAL A 242 41.18 -6.72 -31.18
N SER A 243 41.26 -7.73 -30.31
CA SER A 243 42.52 -8.43 -30.03
C SER A 243 43.13 -9.07 -31.28
N LEU A 244 42.33 -9.75 -32.11
CA LEU A 244 42.81 -10.39 -33.33
C LEU A 244 43.39 -9.37 -34.32
N VAL A 245 42.70 -8.24 -34.50
CA VAL A 245 43.18 -7.15 -35.37
C VAL A 245 44.52 -6.61 -34.84
N LEU A 246 44.64 -6.44 -33.53
CA LEU A 246 45.87 -5.93 -32.90
C LEU A 246 47.06 -6.89 -33.11
N VAL A 247 46.82 -8.20 -32.99
CA VAL A 247 47.83 -9.24 -33.26
C VAL A 247 48.24 -9.24 -34.74
N LEU A 248 47.29 -9.11 -35.67
CA LEU A 248 47.58 -9.04 -37.11
C LEU A 248 48.41 -7.80 -37.46
N VAL A 249 48.09 -6.65 -36.87
CA VAL A 249 48.87 -5.41 -37.05
C VAL A 249 50.30 -5.60 -36.54
N LEU A 250 50.47 -6.14 -35.33
CA LEU A 250 51.80 -6.46 -34.77
C LEU A 250 52.59 -7.41 -35.68
N PHE A 251 51.94 -8.44 -36.21
CA PHE A 251 52.57 -9.40 -37.13
C PHE A 251 53.03 -8.73 -38.43
N GLN A 252 52.22 -7.84 -39.01
CA GLN A 252 52.62 -7.10 -40.21
C GLN A 252 53.79 -6.15 -39.94
N MET A 253 53.83 -5.48 -38.78
CA MET A 253 54.95 -4.62 -38.43
C MET A 253 56.25 -5.42 -38.27
N LEU A 254 56.20 -6.59 -37.63
CA LEU A 254 57.37 -7.47 -37.50
C LEU A 254 57.83 -8.00 -38.86
N ARG A 255 56.90 -8.37 -39.73
CA ARG A 255 57.23 -8.90 -41.06
C ARG A 255 57.80 -7.83 -41.99
N GLY A 256 57.45 -6.56 -41.82
CA GLY A 256 58.02 -5.44 -42.57
C GLY A 256 59.41 -5.00 -42.09
N SER A 257 59.86 -5.47 -40.92
CA SER A 257 61.18 -5.13 -40.36
C SER A 257 62.32 -6.09 -40.74
N PHE A 258 62.02 -7.21 -41.41
CA PHE A 258 62.98 -8.19 -41.93
C PHE A 258 63.04 -8.11 -43.46
#